data_AF-A0A0U9HNN1-F1
#
_entry.id   AF-A0A0U9HNN1-F1
#
_cell.length_a   1.000
_cell.length_b   1.000
_cell.length_c   1.000
_cell.angle_alpha   90.00
_cell.angle_beta   90.00
_cell.angle_gamma   90.00
#
_symmetry.space_group_name_H-M   'P 1'
#
loop_
_entity.id
_entity.type
_entity.pdbx_description
1 polymer ?
#
loop_
_entity_poly.entity_id
_entity_poly.type
_entity_poly.pdbx_seq_one_letter_code
_entity_poly.pdbx_strand_id
1 'polypeptide(L)'
;MKERPKIAPVRPSPFASKITIVMLIIFLFFGVAIMADAPDETPFAFFRIIWIIACLAGIVYSIKNLSTYSDSKKKNIPITATDVVEIDESEIPEGMDFEKKLRKLEALRKDGLITDEEYRQKRKEIMDEKW
;
A
#
# COMPACT_ATOMS: atom_id res chain seq x y z
N MET A 1 25.11 21.11 7.00
CA MET A 1 24.85 19.71 7.41
C MET A 1 24.60 18.89 6.16
N LYS A 2 25.32 17.78 5.95
CA LYS A 2 25.10 16.88 4.80
C LYS A 2 23.88 16.03 5.11
N GLU A 3 22.78 16.17 4.37
CA GLU A 3 21.59 15.35 4.59
C GLU A 3 21.94 13.87 4.41
N ARG A 4 21.60 13.05 5.42
CA ARG A 4 21.79 11.61 5.32
C ARG A 4 20.74 11.06 4.35
N PRO A 5 21.11 10.16 3.43
CA PRO A 5 20.14 9.54 2.54
C PRO A 5 19.08 8.84 3.38
N LYS A 6 17.80 9.16 3.15
CA LYS A 6 16.67 8.47 3.78
C LYS A 6 16.59 7.08 3.13
N ILE A 7 17.05 6.06 3.85
CA ILE A 7 16.97 4.67 3.40
C ILE A 7 15.58 4.15 3.80
N ALA A 8 14.71 3.95 2.82
CA ALA A 8 13.44 3.26 3.03
C ALA A 8 13.68 1.75 2.88
N PRO A 9 13.36 0.92 3.89
CA PRO A 9 13.44 -0.53 3.74
C PRO A 9 12.42 -0.98 2.69
N VAL A 10 12.85 -1.79 1.72
CA VAL A 10 11.94 -2.39 0.74
C VAL A 10 11.08 -3.44 1.45
N ARG A 11 9.77 -3.33 1.30
CA ARG A 11 8.79 -4.26 1.85
C ARG A 11 8.00 -4.91 0.72
N PRO A 12 7.59 -6.19 0.88
CA PRO A 12 6.70 -6.82 -0.09
C PRO A 12 5.36 -6.06 -0.20
N SER A 13 4.81 -5.96 -1.41
CA SER A 13 3.49 -5.36 -1.61
C SER A 13 2.38 -6.19 -0.94
N PRO A 14 1.20 -5.59 -0.66
CA PRO A 14 0.05 -6.32 -0.12
C PRO A 14 -0.32 -7.55 -0.96
N PHE A 15 -0.29 -7.41 -2.28
CA PHE A 15 -0.58 -8.49 -3.22
C PHE A 15 0.45 -9.63 -3.11
N ALA A 16 1.74 -9.29 -3.06
CA ALA A 16 2.80 -10.28 -2.87
C ALA A 16 2.62 -11.03 -1.54
N SER A 17 2.31 -10.33 -0.43
CA SER A 17 2.03 -10.99 0.85
C SER A 17 0.83 -11.92 0.83
N LYS A 18 -0.26 -11.56 0.13
CA LYS A 18 -1.43 -12.45 -0.03
C LYS A 18 -1.06 -13.73 -0.78
N ILE A 19 -0.34 -13.61 -1.90
CA ILE A 19 0.15 -14.77 -2.66
C ILE A 19 1.05 -15.65 -1.79
N THR A 20 2.01 -15.06 -1.08
CA THR A 20 2.91 -15.80 -0.21
C THR A 20 2.17 -16.58 0.87
N ILE A 21 1.16 -15.98 1.51
CA ILE A 21 0.33 -16.68 2.52
C ILE A 21 -0.36 -17.89 1.90
N VAL A 22 -1.05 -17.71 0.76
CA VAL A 22 -1.76 -18.81 0.09
C VAL A 22 -0.80 -19.92 -0.29
N MET A 23 0.35 -19.57 -0.89
CA MET A 23 1.37 -20.54 -1.27
C MET A 23 1.93 -21.30 -0.07
N LEU A 24 2.25 -20.62 1.04
CA LEU A 24 2.77 -21.26 2.24
C LEU A 24 1.75 -22.16 2.93
N ILE A 25 0.45 -21.83 2.90
CA ILE A 25 -0.60 -22.72 3.42
C ILE A 25 -0.68 -23.99 2.58
N ILE A 26 -0.70 -23.85 1.25
CA ILE A 26 -0.70 -25.00 0.33
C ILE A 26 0.55 -25.86 0.56
N PHE A 27 1.71 -25.22 0.68
CA PHE A 27 2.99 -25.90 0.86
C PHE A 27 3.13 -26.57 2.23
N LEU A 28 2.51 -25.99 3.27
CA LEU A 28 2.42 -26.60 4.59
C LEU A 28 1.55 -27.86 4.53
N PHE A 29 0.36 -27.79 3.93
CA PHE A 29 -0.51 -28.95 3.78
C PHE A 29 0.14 -30.04 2.93
N PHE A 30 0.71 -29.66 1.78
CA PHE A 30 1.44 -30.56 0.90
C PHE A 30 2.63 -31.22 1.61
N GLY A 31 3.44 -30.43 2.32
CA GLY A 31 4.60 -30.94 3.06
C GLY A 31 4.19 -31.91 4.17
N VAL A 32 3.15 -31.58 4.95
CA VAL A 32 2.65 -32.48 6.00
C VAL A 32 2.07 -33.76 5.39
N ALA A 33 1.28 -33.68 4.32
CA ALA A 33 0.68 -34.85 3.69
C ALA A 33 1.73 -35.81 3.09
N ILE A 34 2.74 -35.28 2.39
CA ILE A 34 3.80 -36.11 1.77
C ILE A 34 4.75 -36.67 2.83
N MET A 35 5.07 -35.89 3.87
CA MET A 35 6.04 -36.31 4.89
C MET A 35 5.39 -37.03 6.09
N ALA A 36 4.06 -37.25 6.07
CA ALA A 36 3.34 -37.99 7.10
C ALA A 36 3.78 -39.47 7.14
N ASP A 37 3.97 -40.07 5.97
CA ASP A 37 4.44 -41.47 5.84
C ASP A 37 5.96 -41.58 5.68
N ALA A 38 6.69 -40.46 5.79
CA ALA A 38 8.14 -40.46 5.69
C ALA A 38 8.75 -41.12 6.95
N PRO A 39 9.79 -41.96 6.78
CA PRO A 39 10.40 -42.66 7.90
C PRO A 39 11.00 -41.66 8.91
N ASP A 40 10.86 -41.98 10.20
CA ASP A 40 11.27 -41.14 11.33
C ASP A 40 12.78 -41.12 11.58
N GLU A 41 13.57 -41.32 10.53
CA GLU A 41 15.01 -41.17 10.63
C GLU A 41 15.36 -39.74 11.01
N THR A 42 16.39 -39.60 11.86
CA THR A 42 16.77 -38.32 12.48
C THR A 42 16.86 -37.17 11.47
N PRO A 43 17.47 -37.31 10.28
CA PRO A 43 17.53 -36.23 9.30
C PRO A 43 16.16 -35.79 8.76
N PHE A 44 15.26 -36.73 8.45
CA PHE A 44 13.92 -36.43 7.94
C PHE A 44 13.02 -35.82 9.03
N ALA A 45 13.16 -36.27 10.27
CA ALA A 45 12.46 -35.69 11.41
C ALA A 45 12.84 -34.21 11.64
N PHE A 46 14.14 -33.87 11.65
CA PHE A 46 14.57 -32.47 11.78
C PHE A 46 14.11 -31.61 10.61
N PHE A 47 14.19 -32.13 9.39
CA PHE A 47 13.73 -31.42 8.21
C PHE A 47 12.24 -31.07 8.30
N ARG A 48 11.39 -32.03 8.69
CA ARG A 48 9.94 -31.77 8.90
C ARG A 48 9.68 -30.63 9.89
N ILE A 49 10.39 -30.62 11.01
CA ILE A 49 10.24 -29.59 12.05
C ILE A 49 10.66 -28.21 11.50
N ILE A 50 11.85 -28.12 10.89
CA ILE A 50 12.36 -26.87 10.32
C ILE A 50 11.41 -26.35 9.24
N TRP A 51 10.91 -27.24 8.38
CA TRP A 51 9.96 -26.90 7.32
C TRP A 51 8.67 -26.28 7.86
N ILE A 52 8.05 -26.91 8.85
CA ILE A 52 6.82 -26.41 9.49
C ILE A 52 7.09 -25.04 10.13
N ILE A 53 8.18 -24.90 10.87
CA ILE A 53 8.57 -23.63 11.49
C ILE A 53 8.78 -22.53 10.44
N ALA A 54 9.47 -22.84 9.34
CA ALA A 54 9.72 -21.88 8.26
C ALA A 54 8.41 -21.43 7.60
N CYS A 55 7.48 -22.36 7.32
CA CYS A 55 6.18 -22.03 6.76
C CYS A 55 5.37 -21.14 7.73
N LEU A 56 5.29 -21.50 9.01
CA LEU A 56 4.59 -20.72 10.02
C LEU A 56 5.20 -19.33 10.19
N ALA A 57 6.53 -19.22 10.25
CA ALA A 57 7.24 -17.95 10.35
C ALA A 57 6.96 -17.05 9.13
N GLY A 58 6.98 -17.62 7.92
CA GLY A 58 6.67 -16.91 6.68
C GLY A 58 5.22 -16.41 6.62
N ILE A 59 4.26 -17.21 7.10
CA ILE A 59 2.84 -16.82 7.21
C ILE A 59 2.69 -15.66 8.20
N VAL A 60 3.24 -15.79 9.41
CA VAL A 60 3.19 -14.74 10.44
C VAL A 60 3.84 -13.44 9.94
N TYR A 61 5.00 -13.53 9.30
CA TYR A 61 5.66 -12.37 8.69
C TYR A 61 4.76 -11.68 7.66
N SER A 62 4.16 -12.46 6.75
CA SER A 62 3.31 -11.93 5.67
C SER A 62 2.02 -11.32 6.21
N ILE A 63 1.43 -11.89 7.28
CA ILE A 63 0.27 -11.32 7.97
C ILE A 63 0.64 -10.00 8.65
N LYS A 64 1.79 -9.93 9.34
CA LYS A 64 2.28 -8.68 9.96
C LYS A 64 2.61 -7.61 8.91
N ASN A 65 3.11 -8.01 7.75
CA ASN A 65 3.30 -7.11 6.63
C ASN A 65 1.94 -6.57 6.14
N LEU A 66 0.95 -7.44 5.91
CA LEU A 66 -0.37 -7.06 5.43
C LEU A 66 -1.13 -6.17 6.43
N SER A 67 -1.05 -6.46 7.72
CA SER A 67 -1.68 -5.63 8.77
C SER A 67 -1.07 -4.24 8.89
N THR A 68 0.14 -4.04 8.36
CA THR A 68 0.74 -2.70 8.26
C THR A 68 0.03 -1.84 7.21
N TYR A 69 -0.57 -2.45 6.18
CA TYR A 69 -1.34 -1.75 5.14
C TYR A 69 -2.81 -1.50 5.50
N SER A 70 -3.26 -1.89 6.70
CA SER A 70 -4.61 -1.57 7.19
C SER A 70 -4.79 -0.05 7.33
N ASP A 71 -5.98 0.47 6.99
CA ASP A 71 -6.28 1.90 6.84
C ASP A 71 -5.86 2.78 8.04
N SER A 72 -5.91 2.23 9.26
CA SER A 72 -5.45 2.95 10.46
C SER A 72 -3.94 3.22 10.50
N LYS A 73 -3.12 2.45 9.78
CA LYS A 73 -1.65 2.58 9.77
C LYS A 73 -1.10 3.20 8.49
N LYS A 74 -1.90 3.28 7.41
CA LYS A 74 -1.51 3.84 6.10
C LYS A 74 -0.93 5.27 6.19
N LYS A 75 -1.45 6.11 7.10
CA LYS A 75 -0.98 7.49 7.32
C LYS A 75 0.45 7.60 7.89
N ASN A 76 1.02 6.52 8.44
CA ASN A 76 2.32 6.52 9.10
C ASN A 76 3.40 5.72 8.34
N ILE A 77 3.10 5.24 7.12
CA ILE A 77 4.02 4.42 6.35
C ILE A 77 4.82 5.34 5.42
N PRO A 78 6.17 5.34 5.48
CA PRO A 78 6.99 6.00 4.47
C PRO A 78 6.71 5.35 3.10
N ILE A 79 6.45 6.19 2.10
CA ILE A 79 6.26 5.76 0.71
C ILE A 79 7.48 4.89 0.33
N THR A 80 7.23 3.62 0.08
CA THR A 80 8.26 2.66 -0.33
C THR A 80 8.31 2.62 -1.86
N ALA A 81 9.45 2.29 -2.46
CA ALA A 81 9.63 2.28 -3.92
C ALA A 81 8.63 1.39 -4.70
N THR A 82 7.93 0.49 -4.01
CA THR A 82 6.93 -0.43 -4.57
C THR A 82 5.49 0.02 -4.32
N ASP A 83 5.29 1.13 -3.61
CA ASP A 83 3.96 1.64 -3.26
C ASP A 83 3.42 2.45 -4.45
N VAL A 84 2.59 1.81 -5.27
CA VAL A 84 1.82 2.51 -6.29
C VAL A 84 0.77 3.32 -5.53
N VAL A 85 0.88 4.64 -5.58
CA VAL A 85 -0.18 5.53 -5.08
C VAL A 85 -1.38 5.34 -6.00
N GLU A 86 -2.21 4.34 -5.69
CA GLU A 86 -3.58 4.28 -6.19
C GLU A 86 -4.29 5.48 -5.57
N ILE A 87 -4.29 6.59 -6.32
CA ILE A 87 -5.21 7.69 -6.06
C ILE A 87 -6.57 7.12 -6.41
N ASP A 88 -7.28 6.67 -5.38
CA ASP A 88 -8.67 6.31 -5.53
C ASP A 88 -9.46 7.59 -5.82
N GLU A 89 -9.65 7.90 -7.10
CA GLU A 89 -10.48 9.02 -7.55
C GLU A 89 -11.98 8.75 -7.32
N SER A 90 -12.37 7.56 -6.83
CA SER A 90 -13.78 7.17 -6.74
C SER A 90 -14.54 7.67 -5.51
N GLU A 91 -13.87 8.35 -4.57
CA GLU A 91 -14.50 9.01 -3.41
C GLU A 91 -14.20 10.51 -3.35
N ILE A 92 -14.34 11.24 -4.45
CA ILE A 92 -14.46 12.70 -4.38
C ILE A 92 -15.96 13.02 -4.34
N PRO A 93 -16.54 13.40 -3.18
CA PRO A 93 -17.90 13.92 -3.15
C PRO A 93 -17.98 15.05 -4.18
N GLU A 94 -18.99 15.09 -5.04
CA GLU A 94 -19.08 16.04 -6.15
C GLU A 94 -18.85 17.51 -5.71
N GLY A 95 -19.16 17.86 -4.45
CA GLY A 95 -18.86 19.18 -3.86
C GLY A 95 -17.40 19.46 -3.46
N MET A 96 -16.55 18.43 -3.26
CA MET A 96 -15.16 18.60 -2.84
C MET A 96 -14.23 18.95 -4.02
N ASP A 97 -14.56 18.53 -5.24
CA ASP A 97 -13.81 18.94 -6.44
C ASP A 97 -13.99 20.44 -6.72
N PHE A 98 -15.20 20.95 -6.53
CA PHE A 98 -15.51 22.37 -6.65
C PHE A 98 -14.72 23.24 -5.67
N GLU A 99 -14.70 22.86 -4.39
CA GLU A 99 -13.91 23.58 -3.37
C GLU A 99 -12.41 23.56 -3.71
N LYS A 100 -11.89 22.41 -4.17
CA LYS A 100 -10.49 22.28 -4.59
C LYS A 100 -10.17 23.15 -5.81
N LYS A 101 -11.05 23.18 -6.81
CA LYS A 101 -10.90 24.03 -8.02
C LYS A 101 -10.85 25.51 -7.64
N LEU A 102 -11.75 25.98 -6.77
CA LEU A 102 -11.76 27.37 -6.30
C LEU A 102 -10.51 27.73 -5.49
N ARG A 103 -10.07 26.86 -4.57
CA ARG A 103 -8.85 27.09 -3.78
C ARG A 103 -7.60 27.14 -4.66
N LYS A 104 -7.52 26.28 -5.69
CA LYS A 104 -6.41 26.28 -6.65
C LYS A 104 -6.40 27.55 -7.49
N LEU A 105 -7.56 28.01 -7.95
CA LEU A 105 -7.70 29.26 -8.69
C LEU A 105 -7.26 30.48 -7.86
N GLU A 106 -7.62 30.52 -6.57
CA GLU A 106 -7.18 31.56 -5.63
C GLU A 106 -5.66 31.57 -5.41
N ALA A 107 -5.03 30.39 -5.34
CA ALA A 107 -3.59 30.26 -5.24
C ALA A 107 -2.89 30.82 -6.49
N LEU A 108 -3.36 30.46 -7.68
CA LEU A 108 -2.81 30.95 -8.95
C LEU A 108 -2.85 32.49 -9.05
N ARG A 109 -3.92 33.12 -8.55
CA ARG A 109 -4.01 34.60 -8.48
C ARG A 109 -2.99 35.17 -7.50
N LYS A 110 -2.86 34.60 -6.31
CA LYS A 110 -1.91 35.06 -5.28
C LYS A 110 -0.46 34.93 -5.73
N ASP A 111 -0.17 33.89 -6.50
CA ASP A 111 1.16 33.65 -7.08
C ASP A 111 1.43 34.55 -8.30
N GLY A 112 0.47 35.39 -8.72
CA GLY A 112 0.59 36.30 -9.86
C GLY A 112 0.65 35.58 -11.22
N LEU A 113 0.24 34.31 -11.28
CA LEU A 113 0.27 33.48 -12.49
C LEU A 113 -0.92 33.74 -13.41
N ILE A 114 -1.99 34.33 -12.89
CA ILE A 114 -3.17 34.76 -13.63
C ILE A 114 -3.53 36.19 -13.24
N THR A 115 -4.11 36.93 -14.17
CA THR A 115 -4.61 38.29 -13.95
C THR A 115 -5.93 38.29 -13.18
N ASP A 116 -6.29 39.42 -12.58
CA ASP A 116 -7.58 39.56 -11.87
C ASP A 116 -8.79 39.33 -12.79
N GLU A 117 -8.66 39.66 -14.08
CA GLU A 117 -9.74 39.47 -15.05
C GLU A 117 -9.91 37.98 -15.41
N GLU A 118 -8.80 37.27 -15.65
CA GLU A 118 -8.80 35.81 -15.89
C GLU A 118 -9.35 35.05 -14.67
N TYR A 119 -8.99 35.49 -13.46
CA TYR A 119 -9.53 34.95 -12.22
C TYR A 119 -11.05 35.10 -12.15
N ARG A 120 -11.58 36.30 -12.42
CA ARG A 120 -13.03 36.57 -12.37
C ARG A 120 -13.80 35.75 -13.40
N GLN A 121 -13.28 35.65 -14.62
CA GLN A 121 -13.90 34.88 -15.69
C GLN A 121 -13.94 33.38 -15.33
N LYS A 122 -12.81 32.80 -14.91
CA LYS A 122 -12.73 31.38 -14.52
C LYS A 122 -13.54 31.06 -13.26
N ARG A 123 -13.58 31.96 -12.29
CA ARG A 123 -14.42 31.80 -11.10
C ARG A 123 -15.89 31.76 -11.46
N LYS A 124 -16.34 32.58 -12.42
CA LYS A 124 -17.71 32.56 -12.89
C LYS A 124 -18.04 31.27 -13.63
N GLU A 125 -17.16 30.82 -14.53
CA GLU A 125 -17.31 29.53 -15.22
C GLU A 125 -17.46 28.36 -14.24
N ILE A 126 -16.60 28.29 -13.23
CA ILE A 126 -16.67 27.24 -12.20
C ILE A 126 -17.99 27.32 -11.42
N MET A 127 -18.44 28.52 -11.04
CA MET A 127 -19.71 28.71 -10.30
C MET A 127 -20.95 28.39 -11.14
N ASP A 128 -20.87 28.54 -12.47
CA ASP A 128 -21.97 28.28 -13.42
C ASP A 128 -22.06 26.79 -13.85
N GLU A 129 -21.05 25.96 -13.57
CA GLU A 129 -21.17 24.50 -13.70
C GLU A 129 -22.28 23.97 -12.76
N LYS A 130 -23.05 22.94 -13.16
CA LYS A 130 -24.07 22.34 -12.29
C LYS A 130 -23.40 21.59 -11.15
N TRP A 131 -23.86 21.84 -9.92
CA TRP A 131 -23.35 21.23 -8.69
C TRP A 131 -24.19 20.02 -8.30
#